data_AF-A0A433PK20-F1
#
_entry.id   AF-A0A433PK20-F1
#
_cell.length_a   1.000
_cell.length_b   1.000
_cell.length_c   1.000
_cell.angle_alpha   90.00
_cell.angle_beta   90.00
_cell.angle_gamma   90.00
#
_symmetry.space_group_name_H-M   'P 1'
#
loop_
_entity.id
_entity.type
_entity.pdbx_description
1 polymer ?
#
loop_
_entity_poly.entity_id
_entity_poly.type
_entity_poly.pdbx_seq_one_letter_code
_entity_poly.pdbx_strand_id
1 'polypeptide(L)'
;MAIFFPDEASSLYFRDTPLWEWSYQGFLEALESFWGPTDHVSIKDNSAFRKRYCNILKRILAEEQDSERGKFAALLLQKVM
;
A
#
# COMPACT_ATOMS: atom_id res chain seq x y z
N MET A 1 -12.15 13.99 15.09
CA MET A 1 -11.33 12.81 14.75
C MET A 1 -11.70 12.43 13.33
N ALA A 2 -10.85 12.70 12.34
CA ALA A 2 -11.18 12.39 10.96
C ALA A 2 -11.16 10.87 10.79
N ILE A 3 -12.30 10.29 10.44
CA ILE A 3 -12.39 8.88 10.06
C ILE A 3 -11.84 8.81 8.64
N PHE A 4 -10.56 8.46 8.50
CA PHE A 4 -10.00 8.20 7.17
C PHE A 4 -10.50 6.86 6.68
N PHE A 5 -11.16 6.87 5.52
CA PHE A 5 -11.58 5.63 4.89
C PHE A 5 -10.34 4.81 4.52
N PRO A 6 -10.38 3.48 4.70
CA PRO A 6 -9.31 2.55 4.37
C PRO A 6 -8.64 2.78 3.00
N ASP A 7 -9.41 3.19 1.99
CA ASP A 7 -8.91 3.45 0.62
C ASP A 7 -8.13 4.76 0.47
N GLU A 8 -8.44 5.76 1.29
CA GLU A 8 -7.80 7.08 1.23
C GLU A 8 -6.42 7.01 1.87
N ALA A 9 -6.31 6.42 3.06
CA ALA A 9 -5.05 6.13 3.74
C ALA A 9 -4.10 5.27 2.88
N SER A 10 -4.67 4.28 2.18
CA SER A 10 -3.92 3.40 1.28
C SER A 10 -3.33 4.15 0.08
N SER A 11 -4.06 5.13 -0.45
CA SER A 11 -3.63 5.94 -1.59
C SER A 11 -2.66 7.05 -1.19
N LEU A 12 -2.79 7.57 0.04
CA LEU A 12 -1.89 8.55 0.65
C LEU A 12 -0.46 8.01 0.77
N TYR A 13 -0.28 6.76 1.18
CA TYR A 13 1.03 6.13 1.28
C TYR A 13 1.83 6.25 -0.04
N PHE A 14 1.26 5.84 -1.18
CA PHE A 14 1.94 5.90 -2.48
C PHE A 14 2.04 7.31 -3.07
N ARG A 15 1.36 8.29 -2.49
CA ARG A 15 1.44 9.69 -2.90
C ARG A 15 2.56 10.42 -2.18
N ASP A 16 2.63 10.23 -0.87
CA ASP A 16 3.47 11.04 0.02
C ASP A 16 4.78 10.32 0.39
N THR A 17 4.84 9.00 0.22
CA THR A 17 6.06 8.22 0.50
C THR A 17 6.96 8.18 -0.72
N PRO A 18 8.27 8.47 -0.58
CA PRO A 18 9.24 8.31 -1.64
C PRO A 18 9.30 6.87 -2.17
N LEU A 19 9.63 6.71 -3.46
CA LEU A 19 9.60 5.41 -4.13
C LEU A 19 10.46 4.34 -3.44
N TRP A 20 11.65 4.70 -2.97
CA TRP A 20 12.57 3.74 -2.32
C TRP A 20 12.06 3.21 -0.97
N GLU A 21 11.09 3.89 -0.36
CA GLU A 21 10.43 3.47 0.89
C GLU A 21 9.18 2.61 0.65
N TRP A 22 8.75 2.45 -0.60
CA TRP A 22 7.59 1.64 -0.93
C TRP A 22 7.82 0.17 -0.61
N SER A 23 6.98 -0.37 0.27
CA SER A 23 7.00 -1.78 0.66
C SER A 23 5.64 -2.20 1.20
N TYR A 24 5.38 -3.51 1.21
CA TYR A 24 4.16 -4.03 1.84
C TYR A 24 4.14 -3.73 3.34
N GLN A 25 5.30 -3.84 4.02
CA GLN A 25 5.41 -3.53 5.44
C GLN A 25 5.11 -2.05 5.74
N GLY A 26 5.72 -1.11 5.00
CA GLY A 26 5.45 0.32 5.16
C GLY A 26 4.00 0.70 4.85
N PHE A 27 3.39 0.03 3.88
CA PHE A 27 1.95 0.17 3.60
C PHE A 27 1.08 -0.24 4.80
N LEU A 28 1.40 -1.36 5.47
CA LEU A 28 0.67 -1.79 6.66
C LEU A 28 0.85 -0.82 7.83
N GLU A 29 2.09 -0.36 8.08
CA GLU A 29 2.40 0.62 9.13
C GLU A 29 1.68 1.95 8.92
N ALA A 30 1.58 2.40 7.66
CA ALA A 30 0.82 3.58 7.31
C ALA A 30 -0.66 3.41 7.65
N LEU A 31 -1.26 2.25 7.32
CA LEU A 31 -2.67 1.96 7.64
C LEU A 31 -2.94 1.83 9.14
N GLU A 32 -2.03 1.24 9.90
CA GLU A 32 -2.11 1.14 11.36
C GLU A 32 -2.21 2.52 12.01
N SER A 33 -1.43 3.49 11.51
CA SER A 33 -1.45 4.88 11.99
C SER A 33 -2.82 5.55 11.86
N PHE A 34 -3.69 5.07 10.95
CA PHE A 34 -5.04 5.59 10.77
C PHE A 34 -6.13 4.85 11.57
N TRP A 35 -5.92 3.58 11.94
CA TRP A 35 -6.98 2.74 12.52
C TRP A 35 -6.90 2.58 14.04
N GLY A 36 -5.91 3.21 14.68
CA GLY A 36 -5.70 3.10 16.12
C GLY A 36 -5.16 1.72 16.52
N PRO A 37 -4.89 1.48 17.83
CA PRO A 37 -4.26 0.27 18.31
C PRO A 37 -5.22 -0.92 18.20
N THR A 38 -5.34 -1.48 17.00
CA THR A 38 -6.01 -2.75 16.75
C THR A 38 -4.93 -3.80 16.55
N ASP A 39 -5.06 -4.96 17.19
CA ASP A 39 -4.04 -6.01 17.29
C ASP A 39 -3.22 -6.21 16.00
N HIS A 40 -1.94 -5.79 16.05
CA HIS A 40 -0.96 -5.81 14.94
C HIS A 40 -0.83 -7.16 14.23
N VAL A 41 -1.18 -8.26 14.92
CA VAL A 41 -1.15 -9.62 14.39
C VAL A 41 -2.25 -9.82 13.33
N SER A 42 -3.42 -9.20 13.49
CA SER A 42 -4.54 -9.40 12.55
C SER A 42 -4.30 -8.74 11.19
N ILE A 43 -3.54 -7.65 11.13
CA ILE A 43 -3.35 -6.88 9.89
C ILE A 43 -2.33 -7.55 8.96
N LYS A 44 -1.21 -8.05 9.52
CA LYS A 44 -0.16 -8.73 8.73
C LYS A 44 -0.63 -10.05 8.10
N ASP A 45 -1.45 -10.81 8.81
CA ASP A 45 -1.98 -12.10 8.34
C ASP A 45 -3.25 -11.96 7.48
N ASN A 46 -3.76 -10.74 7.31
CA ASN A 46 -5.02 -10.52 6.63
C ASN A 46 -4.82 -10.35 5.11
N SER A 47 -5.27 -11.38 4.38
CA SER A 47 -5.25 -11.47 2.93
C SER A 47 -5.95 -10.31 2.21
N ALA A 48 -6.87 -9.60 2.88
CA ALA A 48 -7.53 -8.43 2.33
C ALA A 48 -6.57 -7.24 2.15
N PHE A 49 -5.63 -7.02 3.07
CA PHE A 49 -4.63 -5.96 2.92
C PHE A 49 -3.62 -6.27 1.83
N ARG A 50 -3.16 -7.52 1.74
CA ARG A 50 -2.32 -7.98 0.62
C ARG A 50 -3.04 -7.78 -0.71
N LYS A 51 -4.32 -8.15 -0.78
CA LYS A 51 -5.15 -7.92 -1.98
C LYS A 51 -5.28 -6.44 -2.31
N ARG A 52 -5.52 -5.58 -1.31
CA ARG A 52 -5.63 -4.14 -1.53
C ARG A 52 -4.31 -3.52 -2.01
N TYR A 53 -3.18 -3.87 -1.38
CA TYR A 53 -1.85 -3.45 -1.80
C TYR A 53 -1.59 -3.82 -3.26
N CYS A 54 -1.83 -5.09 -3.63
CA CYS A 54 -1.66 -5.54 -5.01
C CYS A 54 -2.60 -4.80 -6.00
N ASN A 55 -3.84 -4.51 -5.61
CA ASN A 55 -4.76 -3.77 -6.47
C ASN A 55 -4.28 -2.34 -6.74
N ILE A 56 -3.72 -1.66 -5.74
CA ILE A 56 -3.17 -0.31 -5.90
C ILE A 56 -1.94 -0.34 -6.80
N LEU A 57 -1.01 -1.28 -6.58
CA LEU A 57 0.15 -1.41 -7.45
C LEU A 57 -0.23 -1.71 -8.90
N LYS A 58 -1.26 -2.54 -9.13
CA LYS A 58 -1.78 -2.80 -10.49
C LYS A 58 -2.35 -1.54 -11.14
N ARG A 59 -3.03 -0.71 -10.34
CA ARG A 59 -3.56 0.57 -10.81
C ARG A 59 -2.42 1.53 -11.18
N ILE A 60 -1.42 1.69 -10.32
CA ILE A 60 -0.23 2.51 -10.59
C ILE A 60 0.50 2.00 -11.85
N LEU A 61 0.65 0.68 -11.99
CA LEU A 61 1.27 0.08 -13.17
C LEU A 61 0.49 0.38 -14.45
N ALA A 62 -0.85 0.37 -14.39
CA ALA A 62 -1.70 0.68 -15.55
C ALA A 62 -1.70 2.18 -15.89
N GLU A 63 -1.66 3.05 -14.89
CA GLU A 63 -1.66 4.51 -15.07
C GLU A 63 -0.27 5.07 -15.45
N GLU A 64 0.81 4.45 -14.97
CA GLU A 64 2.17 5.00 -15.03
C GLU A 64 3.22 4.03 -15.63
N GLN A 65 2.82 3.14 -16.54
CA GLN A 65 3.62 2.00 -17.05
C GLN A 65 5.09 2.32 -17.40
N ASP A 66 5.36 3.42 -18.10
CA ASP A 66 6.70 3.77 -18.58
C ASP A 66 7.54 4.57 -17.57
N SER A 67 6.91 5.03 -16.49
CA SER A 67 7.56 5.80 -15.43
C SER A 67 8.38 4.92 -14.49
N GLU A 68 9.25 5.54 -13.70
CA GLU A 68 9.93 4.86 -12.59
C GLU A 68 8.94 4.32 -11.56
N ARG A 69 7.83 5.03 -11.30
CA ARG A 69 6.77 4.60 -10.38
C ARG A 69 6.10 3.32 -10.86
N GLY A 70 5.73 3.24 -12.14
CA GLY A 70 5.15 2.05 -12.74
C GLY A 70 6.10 0.85 -12.73
N LYS A 71 7.37 1.06 -13.11
CA LYS A 71 8.41 0.03 -13.04
C LYS A 71 8.62 -0.49 -11.61
N PHE A 72 8.64 0.41 -10.62
CA PHE A 72 8.78 0.03 -9.22
C PHE A 72 7.55 -0.71 -8.69
N ALA A 73 6.34 -0.29 -9.09
CA ALA A 73 5.10 -0.98 -8.75
C ALA A 73 5.06 -2.41 -9.31
N ALA A 74 5.54 -2.62 -10.54
CA ALA A 74 5.68 -3.95 -11.13
C ALA A 74 6.66 -4.84 -10.33
N LEU A 75 7.80 -4.30 -9.90
CA LEU A 75 8.77 -5.03 -9.08
C LEU A 75 8.19 -5.42 -7.72
N LEU A 76 7.43 -4.53 -7.08
CA LEU A 76 6.78 -4.82 -5.80
C LEU A 76 5.66 -5.86 -5.94
N LEU A 77 4.90 -5.82 -7.04
CA LEU A 77 3.90 -6.85 -7.35
C LEU A 77 4.53 -8.23 -7.45
N GLN A 78 5.67 -8.36 -8.14
CA GLN A 78 6.38 -9.64 -8.26
C GLN A 78 6.90 -10.16 -6.92
N LYS A 79 7.28 -9.27 -5.99
CA LYS A 79 7.78 -9.67 -4.65
C LYS A 79 6.66 -10.10 -3.70
N VAL A 80 5.45 -9.58 -3.90
CA VAL A 80 4.30 -9.81 -3.02
C VAL A 80 3.38 -10.89 -3.58
N MET A 81 3.51 -11.31 -4.83
CA MET A 81 2.82 -12.50 -5.37
C MET A 81 3.62 -13.76 -5.06
#